data_AF-A0A920PWX9-F1
#
_entry.id   AF-A0A920PWX9-F1
#
_cell.length_a   1.000
_cell.length_b   1.000
_cell.length_c   1.000
_cell.angle_alpha   90.00
_cell.angle_beta   90.00
_cell.angle_gamma   90.00
#
_symmetry.space_group_name_H-M   'P 1'
#
loop_
_entity.id
_entity.type
_entity.pdbx_description
1 polymer ?
#
loop_
_entity_poly.entity_id
_entity_poly.type
_entity_poly.pdbx_seq_one_letter_code
_entity_poly.pdbx_strand_id
1 'polypeptide(L)'
;MKVGVNLINFGPGVSPASLKSWATLSEALGYHIIMTSDHIAITPDVQSRYPAPFYEPLSLLGWLAGVTTKIEIGTTVIIVPYRNPLELAKATANVDQLSDGRFILGVGIGWAQEEFHVLNAAYKSRGAVTNEYLAAVKLLWTQDVASYNGKFISFDDVHTAPRPIQTPHPPIWVGGPSDAAMRRAVRYGDAWHPIRIQMDWFKNTGIPRLKEISDEEAKSVPELCPRKTTPVNGLPSNRE
;
A
#
# COMPACT_ATOMS: atom_id res chain seq x y z
N MET A 1 -10.33 -2.44 18.55
CA MET A 1 -9.87 -1.42 17.56
C MET A 1 -8.36 -1.50 17.48
N LYS A 2 -7.80 -1.66 16.28
CA LYS A 2 -6.36 -1.66 16.02
C LYS A 2 -5.93 -0.25 15.61
N VAL A 3 -4.78 0.24 16.10
CA VAL A 3 -4.28 1.59 15.80
C VAL A 3 -2.90 1.49 15.18
N GLY A 4 -2.69 2.17 14.05
CA GLY A 4 -1.43 2.20 13.33
C GLY A 4 -0.79 3.58 13.28
N VAL A 5 0.48 3.62 12.92
CA VAL A 5 1.28 4.85 12.75
C VAL A 5 1.75 4.94 11.30
N ASN A 6 1.56 6.11 10.69
CA ASN A 6 2.21 6.41 9.42
C ASN A 6 3.66 6.85 9.72
N LEU A 7 4.62 5.96 9.45
CA LEU A 7 6.03 6.24 9.60
C LEU A 7 6.48 7.15 8.45
N ILE A 8 6.81 8.39 8.77
CA ILE A 8 7.22 9.38 7.79
C ILE A 8 8.62 9.02 7.27
N ASN A 9 8.66 8.45 6.06
CA ASN A 9 9.87 8.03 5.36
C ASN A 9 10.46 9.10 4.44
N PHE A 10 10.06 10.38 4.64
CA PHE A 10 10.54 11.49 3.85
C PHE A 10 10.64 12.81 4.64
N GLY A 11 11.49 13.71 4.17
CA GLY A 11 11.61 15.08 4.66
C GLY A 11 12.72 15.32 5.68
N PRO A 12 12.91 16.58 6.09
CA PRO A 12 13.99 16.97 6.99
C PRO A 12 13.93 16.19 8.32
N GLY A 13 15.06 15.63 8.74
CA GLY A 13 15.16 14.83 9.98
C GLY A 13 14.90 13.33 9.81
N VAL A 14 14.52 12.88 8.61
CA VAL A 14 14.46 11.45 8.30
C VAL A 14 15.87 10.92 8.02
N SER A 15 16.25 9.90 8.78
CA SER A 15 17.54 9.20 8.72
C SER A 15 17.33 7.75 9.13
N PRO A 16 18.28 6.83 8.87
CA PRO A 16 18.17 5.46 9.35
C PRO A 16 18.01 5.39 10.88
N ALA A 17 18.74 6.23 11.62
CA ALA A 17 18.63 6.29 13.07
C ALA A 17 17.23 6.71 13.54
N SER A 18 16.64 7.76 12.96
CA SER A 18 15.30 8.20 13.33
C SER A 18 14.21 7.21 12.90
N LEU A 19 14.34 6.60 11.72
CA LEU A 19 13.42 5.55 11.25
C LEU A 19 13.41 4.33 12.17
N LYS A 20 14.59 3.84 12.57
CA LYS A 20 14.72 2.76 13.55
C LYS A 20 14.06 3.14 14.87
N SER A 21 14.41 4.31 15.43
CA SER A 21 13.87 4.76 16.72
C SER A 21 12.34 4.84 16.70
N TRP A 22 11.75 5.42 15.65
CA TRP A 22 10.30 5.51 15.52
C TRP A 22 9.64 4.13 15.38
N ALA A 23 10.19 3.24 14.56
CA ALA A 23 9.66 1.89 14.40
C ALA A 23 9.69 1.11 15.73
N THR A 24 10.82 1.12 16.44
CA THR A 24 10.95 0.43 17.73
C THR A 24 10.09 1.06 18.83
N LEU A 25 9.94 2.39 18.82
CA LEU A 25 9.08 3.08 19.78
C LEU A 25 7.60 2.76 19.51
N SER A 26 7.17 2.76 18.26
CA SER A 26 5.80 2.39 17.89
C SER A 26 5.47 0.96 18.32
N GLU A 27 6.39 0.01 18.11
CA GLU A 27 6.24 -1.36 18.60
C GLU A 27 6.17 -1.43 20.14
N ALA A 28 7.07 -0.76 20.84
CA ALA A 28 7.11 -0.75 22.30
C ALA A 28 5.86 -0.14 22.94
N LEU A 29 5.24 0.83 22.28
CA LEU A 29 3.98 1.46 22.69
C LEU A 29 2.75 0.61 22.35
N GLY A 30 2.91 -0.53 21.67
CA GLY A 30 1.83 -1.44 21.32
C GLY A 30 0.99 -1.00 20.13
N TYR A 31 1.51 -0.11 19.26
CA TYR A 31 0.85 0.15 17.99
C TYR A 31 0.82 -1.12 17.14
N HIS A 32 -0.26 -1.28 16.38
CA HIS A 32 -0.51 -2.50 15.65
C HIS A 32 0.29 -2.60 14.35
N ILE A 33 0.45 -1.47 13.65
CA ILE A 33 1.08 -1.41 12.33
C ILE A 33 1.85 -0.11 12.13
N ILE A 34 3.01 -0.17 11.46
CA ILE A 34 3.67 0.99 10.85
C ILE A 34 3.54 0.94 9.33
N MET A 35 3.24 2.08 8.71
CA MET A 35 3.07 2.15 7.25
C MET A 35 3.91 3.27 6.64
N THR A 36 4.47 3.05 5.45
CA THR A 36 5.34 4.00 4.72
C THR A 36 4.71 4.45 3.39
N SER A 37 5.07 5.63 2.88
CA SER A 37 4.55 6.18 1.62
C SER A 37 5.48 5.91 0.43
N ASP A 38 4.94 5.94 -0.79
CA ASP A 38 5.68 5.59 -1.99
C ASP A 38 5.82 6.75 -2.99
N HIS A 39 7.06 6.99 -3.41
CA HIS A 39 7.47 7.76 -4.58
C HIS A 39 8.85 7.23 -5.01
N ILE A 40 9.06 7.07 -6.31
CA ILE A 40 10.31 6.55 -6.89
C ILE A 40 11.11 7.69 -7.51
N ALA A 41 10.51 8.43 -8.44
CA ALA A 41 11.14 9.55 -9.12
C ALA A 41 10.57 10.85 -8.57
N ILE A 42 11.36 11.52 -7.73
CA ILE A 42 10.94 12.73 -7.02
C ILE A 42 10.96 13.93 -7.98
N THR A 43 9.90 14.08 -8.77
CA THR A 43 9.64 15.23 -9.64
C THR A 43 9.26 16.48 -8.82
N PRO A 44 9.33 17.69 -9.40
CA PRO A 44 9.05 18.93 -8.66
C PRO A 44 7.67 18.97 -7.97
N ASP A 45 6.63 18.44 -8.61
CA ASP A 45 5.29 18.32 -8.04
C ASP A 45 5.26 17.40 -6.81
N VAL A 46 6.00 16.29 -6.84
CA VAL A 46 6.19 15.37 -5.71
C VAL A 46 7.02 16.02 -4.61
N GLN A 47 8.19 16.58 -4.94
CA GLN A 47 9.10 17.23 -3.99
C GLN A 47 8.40 18.33 -3.18
N SER A 48 7.48 19.08 -3.80
CA SER A 48 6.73 20.14 -3.13
C SER A 48 5.85 19.65 -1.96
N ARG A 49 5.44 18.38 -1.99
CA ARG A 49 4.58 17.75 -0.98
C ARG A 49 5.35 16.75 -0.10
N TYR A 50 6.38 16.14 -0.66
CA TYR A 50 7.18 15.08 -0.09
C TYR A 50 8.68 15.41 -0.23
N PRO A 51 9.19 16.35 0.58
CA PRO A 51 10.55 16.83 0.44
C PRO A 51 11.59 15.74 0.76
N ALA A 52 12.78 15.89 0.20
CA ALA A 52 13.94 15.04 0.46
C ALA A 52 14.45 15.07 1.93
N PRO A 53 15.19 14.04 2.37
CA PRO A 53 15.39 12.74 1.70
C PRO A 53 14.08 11.96 1.61
N PHE A 54 13.95 11.02 0.66
CA PHE A 54 12.81 10.11 0.55
C PHE A 54 13.35 8.67 0.47
N TYR A 55 12.93 7.81 1.40
CA TYR A 55 13.36 6.41 1.43
C TYR A 55 12.34 5.53 0.69
N GLU A 56 12.80 4.77 -0.29
CA GLU A 56 11.96 3.83 -1.05
C GLU A 56 11.30 2.80 -0.11
N PRO A 57 9.97 2.60 -0.20
CA PRO A 57 9.21 1.90 0.83
C PRO A 57 9.56 0.42 0.94
N LEU A 58 9.76 -0.33 -0.15
CA LEU A 58 9.96 -1.78 -0.05
C LEU A 58 11.35 -2.12 0.53
N SER A 59 12.37 -1.37 0.12
CA SER A 59 13.73 -1.47 0.67
C SER A 59 13.74 -1.11 2.15
N LEU A 60 13.03 -0.04 2.53
CA LEU A 60 12.89 0.38 3.92
C LEU A 60 12.16 -0.69 4.75
N LEU A 61 11.04 -1.22 4.25
CA LEU A 61 10.26 -2.24 4.96
C LEU A 61 11.03 -3.55 5.10
N GLY A 62 11.80 -3.97 4.09
CA GLY A 62 12.70 -5.12 4.19
C GLY A 62 13.74 -4.95 5.29
N TRP A 63 14.30 -3.75 5.45
CA TRP A 63 15.20 -3.45 6.58
C TRP A 63 14.46 -3.42 7.92
N LEU A 64 13.29 -2.79 7.99
CA LEU A 64 12.49 -2.69 9.22
C LEU A 64 11.92 -4.04 9.69
N ALA A 65 11.74 -4.99 8.77
CA ALA A 65 11.37 -6.36 9.08
C ALA A 65 12.37 -7.02 10.05
N GLY A 66 13.68 -6.77 9.87
CA GLY A 66 14.74 -7.25 10.77
C GLY A 66 14.99 -6.36 12.00
N VAL A 67 14.42 -5.15 12.04
CA VAL A 67 14.54 -4.22 13.18
C VAL A 67 13.43 -4.45 14.23
N THR A 68 12.28 -4.96 13.79
CA THR A 68 11.07 -5.13 14.60
C THR A 68 10.69 -6.61 14.71
N THR A 69 9.90 -6.97 15.71
CA THR A 69 9.62 -8.40 16.01
C THR A 69 8.15 -8.78 16.07
N LYS A 70 7.25 -7.81 16.22
CA LYS A 70 5.82 -8.02 16.48
C LYS A 70 4.92 -7.08 15.69
N ILE A 71 5.30 -5.82 15.52
CA ILE A 71 4.46 -4.82 14.84
C ILE A 71 4.28 -5.19 13.37
N GLU A 72 3.07 -5.04 12.83
CA GLU A 72 2.85 -5.19 11.39
C GLU A 72 3.55 -4.05 10.63
N ILE A 73 3.99 -4.32 9.41
CA ILE A 73 4.68 -3.35 8.56
C ILE A 73 4.01 -3.30 7.19
N GLY A 74 3.89 -2.13 6.58
CA GLY A 74 3.23 -2.03 5.28
C GLY A 74 3.38 -0.71 4.54
N THR A 75 2.63 -0.59 3.45
CA THR A 75 2.62 0.58 2.57
C THR A 75 1.30 1.35 2.65
N THR A 76 1.33 2.68 2.64
CA THR A 76 0.15 3.58 2.65
C THR A 76 0.33 4.75 1.68
N VAL A 77 0.28 4.52 0.37
CA VAL A 77 0.15 3.24 -0.34
C VAL A 77 1.27 3.15 -1.38
N ILE A 78 1.62 1.94 -1.80
CA ILE A 78 2.50 1.74 -2.96
C ILE A 78 1.74 2.03 -4.25
N ILE A 79 2.38 2.71 -5.18
CA ILE A 79 1.80 3.02 -6.48
C ILE A 79 2.07 1.86 -7.42
N VAL A 80 1.09 0.96 -7.55
CA VAL A 80 1.24 -0.30 -8.29
C VAL A 80 1.72 -0.08 -9.73
N PRO A 81 1.20 0.90 -10.50
CA PRO A 81 1.62 1.09 -11.89
C PRO A 81 3.07 1.58 -12.10
N TYR A 82 3.81 1.94 -11.04
CA TYR A 82 5.20 2.38 -11.17
C TYR A 82 6.20 1.24 -11.39
N ARG A 83 5.80 0.00 -11.08
CA ARG A 83 6.71 -1.14 -11.04
C ARG A 83 6.17 -2.29 -11.89
N ASN A 84 7.07 -3.15 -12.34
CA ASN A 84 6.68 -4.41 -12.97
C ASN A 84 6.02 -5.32 -11.92
N PRO A 85 4.89 -5.98 -12.22
CA PRO A 85 4.18 -6.82 -11.25
C PRO A 85 5.00 -8.04 -10.78
N LEU A 86 5.92 -8.55 -11.60
CA LEU A 86 6.84 -9.63 -11.22
C LEU A 86 7.82 -9.16 -10.15
N GLU A 87 8.38 -7.97 -10.31
CA GLU A 87 9.27 -7.34 -9.34
C GLU A 87 8.50 -7.04 -8.04
N LEU A 88 7.32 -6.42 -8.17
CA LEU A 88 6.48 -6.11 -7.01
C LEU A 88 6.13 -7.38 -6.22
N ALA A 89 5.68 -8.44 -6.88
CA ALA A 89 5.35 -9.71 -6.24
C ALA A 89 6.56 -10.31 -5.51
N LYS A 90 7.74 -10.30 -6.14
CA LYS A 90 8.96 -10.84 -5.55
C LYS A 90 9.41 -10.04 -4.34
N ALA A 91 9.48 -8.72 -4.47
CA ALA A 91 9.94 -7.83 -3.41
C ALA A 91 9.03 -7.93 -2.17
N THR A 92 7.72 -7.94 -2.39
CA THR A 92 6.73 -8.03 -1.31
C THR A 92 6.64 -9.41 -0.67
N ALA A 93 6.82 -10.50 -1.43
CA ALA A 93 6.97 -11.84 -0.86
C ALA A 93 8.21 -11.94 0.04
N ASN A 94 9.31 -11.31 -0.35
CA ASN A 94 10.51 -11.26 0.47
C ASN A 94 10.29 -10.43 1.75
N VAL A 95 9.63 -9.27 1.68
CA VAL A 95 9.30 -8.49 2.89
C VAL A 95 8.42 -9.31 3.84
N ASP A 96 7.43 -10.03 3.29
CA ASP A 96 6.58 -10.93 4.08
C ASP A 96 7.40 -12.01 4.81
N GLN A 97 8.25 -12.73 4.08
CA GLN A 97 9.15 -13.76 4.63
C GLN A 97 10.10 -13.19 5.69
N LEU A 98 10.77 -12.07 5.39
CA LEU A 98 11.72 -11.43 6.31
C LEU A 98 11.04 -10.89 7.57
N SER A 99 9.75 -10.59 7.48
CA SER A 99 8.95 -10.09 8.60
C SER A 99 8.26 -11.19 9.39
N ASP A 100 8.42 -12.46 9.03
CA ASP A 100 7.67 -13.59 9.62
C ASP A 100 6.15 -13.38 9.52
N GLY A 101 5.68 -12.97 8.33
CA GLY A 101 4.26 -12.86 8.03
C GLY A 101 3.58 -11.60 8.56
N ARG A 102 4.34 -10.53 8.81
CA ARG A 102 3.82 -9.25 9.35
C ARG A 102 3.57 -8.19 8.28
N PHE A 103 3.69 -8.54 6.99
CA PHE A 103 3.60 -7.58 5.90
C PHE A 103 2.16 -7.32 5.44
N ILE A 104 1.84 -6.05 5.16
CA ILE A 104 0.58 -5.62 4.53
C ILE A 104 0.87 -4.76 3.31
N LEU A 105 0.30 -5.15 2.17
CA LEU A 105 0.43 -4.45 0.90
C LEU A 105 -0.70 -3.42 0.73
N GLY A 106 -0.49 -2.18 1.18
CA GLY A 106 -1.42 -1.11 0.83
C GLY A 106 -1.11 -0.52 -0.55
N VAL A 107 -2.11 -0.44 -1.42
CA VAL A 107 -1.98 -0.17 -2.86
C VAL A 107 -2.77 1.05 -3.31
N GLY A 108 -2.24 1.78 -4.27
CA GLY A 108 -2.88 2.93 -4.90
C GLY A 108 -2.56 3.02 -6.37
N ILE A 109 -3.33 3.86 -7.07
CA ILE A 109 -3.20 4.07 -8.51
C ILE A 109 -2.25 5.21 -8.89
N GLY A 110 -1.84 6.05 -7.92
CA GLY A 110 -0.96 7.20 -8.14
C GLY A 110 -1.64 8.45 -8.71
N TRP A 111 -1.03 9.60 -8.44
CA TRP A 111 -1.53 10.94 -8.80
C TRP A 111 -0.52 11.79 -9.58
N ALA A 112 0.78 11.57 -9.41
CA ALA A 112 1.84 12.44 -9.91
C ALA A 112 2.14 12.16 -11.39
N GLN A 113 1.44 12.86 -12.30
CA GLN A 113 1.55 12.60 -13.74
C GLN A 113 2.98 12.77 -14.28
N GLU A 114 3.77 13.70 -13.74
CA GLU A 114 5.16 13.90 -14.13
C GLU A 114 6.03 12.69 -13.75
N GLU A 115 5.83 12.13 -12.57
CA GLU A 115 6.53 10.92 -12.12
C GLU A 115 6.17 9.73 -13.02
N PHE A 116 4.88 9.57 -13.37
CA PHE A 116 4.47 8.57 -14.38
C PHE A 116 5.20 8.75 -15.71
N HIS A 117 5.37 9.99 -16.16
CA HIS A 117 6.07 10.28 -17.41
C HIS A 117 7.54 9.88 -17.34
N VAL A 118 8.24 10.26 -16.26
CA VAL A 118 9.66 9.93 -16.07
C VAL A 118 9.90 8.42 -15.93
N LEU A 119 8.97 7.71 -15.28
CA LEU A 119 9.01 6.25 -15.14
C LEU A 119 8.53 5.49 -16.39
N ASN A 120 8.11 6.19 -17.44
CA ASN A 120 7.49 5.60 -18.64
C ASN A 120 6.29 4.70 -18.30
N ALA A 121 5.47 5.11 -17.33
CA ALA A 121 4.31 4.38 -16.83
C ALA A 121 2.98 4.93 -17.41
N ALA A 122 1.98 4.06 -17.55
CA ALA A 122 0.74 4.41 -18.23
C ALA A 122 -0.26 5.17 -17.34
N TYR A 123 -0.11 6.49 -17.24
CA TYR A 123 -0.96 7.34 -16.38
C TYR A 123 -2.45 7.29 -16.74
N LYS A 124 -2.81 7.30 -18.03
CA LYS A 124 -4.22 7.32 -18.47
C LYS A 124 -4.95 6.02 -18.13
N SER A 125 -4.27 4.88 -18.19
CA SER A 125 -4.82 3.55 -17.88
C SER A 125 -4.46 3.05 -16.48
N ARG A 126 -3.86 3.88 -15.62
CA ARG A 126 -3.30 3.48 -14.30
C ARG A 126 -4.27 2.69 -13.42
N GLY A 127 -5.56 3.01 -13.47
CA GLY A 127 -6.59 2.27 -12.72
C GLY A 127 -6.81 0.83 -13.24
N ALA A 128 -6.79 0.64 -14.56
CA ALA A 128 -6.92 -0.67 -15.20
C ALA A 128 -5.63 -1.48 -15.08
N VAL A 129 -4.47 -0.83 -15.27
CA VAL A 129 -3.14 -1.42 -15.04
C VAL A 129 -3.03 -1.93 -13.60
N THR A 130 -3.44 -1.14 -12.61
CA THR A 130 -3.45 -1.56 -11.20
C THR A 130 -4.28 -2.83 -11.00
N ASN A 131 -5.50 -2.88 -11.55
CA ASN A 131 -6.36 -4.05 -11.39
C ASN A 131 -5.73 -5.32 -11.98
N GLU A 132 -5.15 -5.21 -13.18
CA GLU A 132 -4.49 -6.33 -13.85
C GLU A 132 -3.24 -6.79 -13.08
N TYR A 133 -2.42 -5.84 -12.62
CA TYR A 133 -1.21 -6.13 -11.87
C TYR A 133 -1.53 -6.77 -10.51
N LEU A 134 -2.61 -6.37 -9.83
CA LEU A 134 -3.04 -7.04 -8.60
C LEU A 134 -3.47 -8.50 -8.85
N ALA A 135 -4.12 -8.79 -9.97
CA ALA A 135 -4.46 -10.15 -10.33
C ALA A 135 -3.20 -10.98 -10.60
N ALA A 136 -2.23 -10.44 -11.35
CA ALA A 136 -0.95 -11.08 -11.61
C ALA A 136 -0.13 -11.31 -10.33
N VAL A 137 -0.06 -10.32 -9.43
CA VAL A 137 0.65 -10.44 -8.14
C VAL A 137 0.04 -11.54 -7.28
N LYS A 138 -1.29 -11.61 -7.16
CA LYS A 138 -1.96 -12.69 -6.42
C LYS A 138 -1.67 -14.08 -7.01
N LEU A 139 -1.64 -14.19 -8.34
CA LEU A 139 -1.27 -15.43 -9.01
C LEU A 139 0.18 -15.82 -8.66
N LEU A 140 1.11 -14.88 -8.76
CA LEU A 140 2.53 -15.08 -8.45
C LEU A 140 2.75 -15.47 -6.98
N TRP A 141 1.95 -14.95 -6.04
CA TRP A 141 2.05 -15.33 -4.63
C TRP A 141 1.46 -16.71 -4.28
N THR A 142 0.56 -17.24 -5.11
CA THR A 142 -0.23 -18.43 -4.76
C THR A 142 0.12 -19.68 -5.57
N GLN A 143 0.83 -19.53 -6.70
CA GLN A 143 1.23 -20.65 -7.56
C GLN A 143 2.75 -20.82 -7.53
N ASP A 144 3.26 -22.05 -7.52
CA ASP A 144 4.71 -22.31 -7.55
C ASP A 144 5.34 -21.95 -8.90
N VAL A 145 4.57 -22.10 -9.98
CA VAL A 145 4.86 -21.65 -11.34
C VAL A 145 3.63 -20.94 -11.88
N ALA A 146 3.79 -19.73 -12.42
CA ALA A 146 2.68 -18.89 -12.87
C ALA A 146 2.87 -18.43 -14.32
N SER A 147 1.77 -18.47 -15.07
CA SER A 147 1.64 -17.85 -16.40
C SER A 147 0.43 -16.91 -16.38
N TYR A 148 0.56 -15.74 -16.98
CA TYR A 148 -0.49 -14.72 -17.05
C TYR A 148 -0.53 -14.13 -18.45
N ASN A 149 -1.73 -14.00 -19.01
CA ASN A 149 -1.96 -13.38 -20.31
C ASN A 149 -2.96 -12.24 -20.17
N GLY A 150 -2.43 -11.03 -19.95
CA GLY A 150 -3.19 -9.81 -19.76
C GLY A 150 -2.95 -8.79 -20.87
N LYS A 151 -3.66 -7.67 -20.78
CA LYS A 151 -3.56 -6.57 -21.76
C LYS A 151 -2.31 -5.71 -21.54
N PHE A 152 -1.89 -5.56 -20.28
CA PHE A 152 -0.80 -4.70 -19.84
C PHE A 152 0.45 -5.50 -19.42
N ILE A 153 0.29 -6.77 -19.07
CA ILE A 153 1.40 -7.68 -18.79
C ILE A 153 1.07 -9.10 -19.26
N SER A 154 2.09 -9.79 -19.79
CA SER A 154 2.02 -11.23 -20.03
C SER A 154 3.38 -11.87 -19.74
N PHE A 155 3.35 -13.09 -19.22
CA PHE A 155 4.51 -13.93 -18.93
C PHE A 155 4.09 -15.40 -18.85
N ASP A 156 5.03 -16.30 -19.08
CA ASP A 156 4.81 -17.75 -19.05
C ASP A 156 5.86 -18.44 -18.16
N ASP A 157 5.44 -19.49 -17.47
CA ASP A 157 6.28 -20.43 -16.71
C ASP A 157 7.26 -19.76 -15.72
N VAL A 158 6.78 -18.73 -15.01
CA VAL A 158 7.58 -18.02 -14.01
C VAL A 158 7.55 -18.75 -12.67
N HIS A 159 8.72 -19.18 -12.20
CA HIS A 159 8.91 -19.70 -10.84
C HIS A 159 8.83 -18.58 -9.79
N THR A 160 8.09 -18.81 -8.72
CA THR A 160 7.68 -17.72 -7.80
C THR A 160 8.37 -17.77 -6.43
N ALA A 161 9.12 -18.83 -6.12
CA ALA A 161 9.73 -19.02 -4.81
C ALA A 161 10.82 -17.97 -4.45
N PRO A 162 10.94 -17.54 -3.18
CA PRO A 162 10.02 -17.85 -2.09
C PRO A 162 8.69 -17.10 -2.28
N ARG A 163 7.59 -17.82 -2.08
CA ARG A 163 6.25 -17.22 -1.98
C ARG A 163 6.08 -16.57 -0.60
N PRO A 164 5.08 -15.71 -0.39
CA PRO A 164 4.77 -15.22 0.95
C PRO A 164 4.54 -16.36 1.94
N ILE A 165 4.86 -16.14 3.22
CA ILE A 165 4.58 -17.09 4.30
C ILE A 165 3.11 -17.02 4.73
N GLN A 166 2.47 -15.84 4.59
CA GLN A 166 1.06 -15.67 4.88
C GLN A 166 0.18 -16.44 3.88
N THR A 167 -0.86 -17.10 4.38
CA THR A 167 -1.85 -17.84 3.58
C THR A 167 -3.21 -17.15 3.64
N PRO A 168 -3.90 -16.91 2.51
CA PRO A 168 -3.50 -17.27 1.15
C PRO A 168 -2.40 -16.37 0.56
N HIS A 169 -2.26 -15.14 1.04
CA HIS A 169 -1.23 -14.17 0.66
C HIS A 169 -1.21 -13.02 1.69
N PRO A 170 -0.25 -12.08 1.65
CA PRO A 170 -0.26 -10.89 2.49
C PRO A 170 -1.52 -10.04 2.23
N PRO A 171 -2.16 -9.44 3.27
CA PRO A 171 -3.35 -8.63 3.08
C PRO A 171 -3.11 -7.44 2.14
N ILE A 172 -4.06 -7.21 1.23
CA ILE A 172 -4.04 -6.08 0.28
C ILE A 172 -5.01 -5.00 0.74
N TRP A 173 -4.50 -3.81 1.02
CA TRP A 173 -5.30 -2.67 1.46
C TRP A 173 -5.45 -1.66 0.32
N VAL A 174 -6.65 -1.50 -0.22
CA VAL A 174 -6.87 -0.66 -1.40
C VAL A 174 -7.17 0.78 -1.01
N GLY A 175 -6.29 1.68 -1.44
CA GLY A 175 -6.38 3.12 -1.18
C GLY A 175 -7.33 3.86 -2.12
N GLY A 176 -7.93 4.93 -1.58
CA GLY A 176 -8.69 5.93 -2.33
C GLY A 176 -10.20 5.92 -2.05
N PRO A 177 -10.88 7.09 -2.10
CA PRO A 177 -12.28 7.21 -1.72
C PRO A 177 -13.29 7.04 -2.88
N SER A 178 -12.84 6.95 -4.13
CA SER A 178 -13.73 6.86 -5.30
C SER A 178 -14.43 5.50 -5.42
N ASP A 179 -15.58 5.43 -6.09
CA ASP A 179 -16.26 4.17 -6.46
C ASP A 179 -15.34 3.17 -7.17
N ALA A 180 -14.46 3.64 -8.07
CA ALA A 180 -13.50 2.78 -8.75
C ALA A 180 -12.46 2.16 -7.79
N ALA A 181 -12.13 2.86 -6.71
CA ALA A 181 -11.26 2.36 -5.64
C ALA A 181 -12.01 1.39 -4.71
N MET A 182 -13.25 1.70 -4.35
CA MET A 182 -14.11 0.79 -3.57
C MET A 182 -14.36 -0.52 -4.33
N ARG A 183 -14.69 -0.45 -5.63
CA ARG A 183 -14.86 -1.65 -6.47
C ARG A 183 -13.56 -2.45 -6.60
N ARG A 184 -12.40 -1.79 -6.63
CA ARG A 184 -11.10 -2.47 -6.57
C ARG A 184 -10.88 -3.13 -5.20
N ALA A 185 -11.24 -2.47 -4.10
CA ALA A 185 -11.17 -3.06 -2.75
C ALA A 185 -12.02 -4.32 -2.66
N VAL A 186 -13.26 -4.27 -3.15
CA VAL A 186 -14.18 -5.42 -3.18
C VAL A 186 -13.65 -6.56 -4.07
N ARG A 187 -13.10 -6.24 -5.25
CA ARG A 187 -12.67 -7.27 -6.21
C ARG A 187 -11.34 -7.93 -5.85
N TYR A 188 -10.37 -7.14 -5.38
CA TYR A 188 -8.96 -7.53 -5.25
C TYR A 188 -8.36 -7.29 -3.87
N GLY A 189 -8.99 -6.47 -3.02
CA GLY A 189 -8.48 -6.14 -1.69
C GLY A 189 -9.07 -7.00 -0.59
N ASP A 190 -8.43 -6.95 0.56
CA ASP A 190 -8.92 -7.49 1.84
C ASP A 190 -9.45 -6.36 2.74
N ALA A 191 -8.98 -5.13 2.52
CA ALA A 191 -9.47 -3.93 3.19
C ALA A 191 -9.62 -2.73 2.25
N TRP A 192 -10.55 -1.84 2.60
CA TRP A 192 -10.64 -0.49 2.05
C TRP A 192 -9.89 0.49 2.95
N HIS A 193 -8.90 1.19 2.36
CA HIS A 193 -7.97 2.09 3.05
C HIS A 193 -8.06 3.54 2.55
N PRO A 194 -9.20 4.23 2.76
CA PRO A 194 -9.38 5.60 2.32
C PRO A 194 -8.51 6.59 3.10
N ILE A 195 -8.06 7.64 2.42
CA ILE A 195 -7.21 8.70 2.97
C ILE A 195 -7.86 10.07 2.73
N ARG A 196 -7.57 11.05 3.59
CA ARG A 196 -8.08 12.44 3.50
C ARG A 196 -9.62 12.51 3.44
N ILE A 197 -10.27 11.66 4.21
CA ILE A 197 -11.73 11.64 4.31
C ILE A 197 -12.22 12.37 5.56
N GLN A 198 -13.40 12.95 5.47
CA GLN A 198 -14.15 13.42 6.63
C GLN A 198 -14.91 12.26 7.27
N MET A 199 -15.01 12.24 8.60
CA MET A 199 -15.67 11.14 9.32
C MET A 199 -17.17 11.04 9.03
N ASP A 200 -17.84 12.17 8.82
CA ASP A 200 -19.27 12.17 8.50
C ASP A 200 -19.51 11.60 7.12
N TRP A 201 -18.71 12.01 6.13
CA TRP A 201 -18.73 11.37 4.81
C TRP A 201 -18.43 9.88 4.89
N PHE A 202 -17.42 9.47 5.66
CA PHE A 202 -17.04 8.06 5.81
C PHE A 202 -18.20 7.22 6.35
N LYS A 203 -18.86 7.69 7.41
CA LYS A 203 -19.98 6.98 8.06
C LYS A 203 -21.25 6.99 7.22
N ASN A 204 -21.60 8.15 6.67
CA ASN A 204 -22.92 8.39 6.07
C ASN A 204 -22.95 8.15 4.55
N THR A 205 -21.79 8.10 3.89
CA THR A 205 -21.70 7.94 2.44
C THR A 205 -20.72 6.83 2.05
N GLY A 206 -19.48 6.87 2.56
CA GLY A 206 -18.43 5.93 2.18
C GLY A 206 -18.75 4.47 2.51
N ILE A 207 -19.09 4.18 3.77
CA ILE A 207 -19.45 2.82 4.22
C ILE A 207 -20.73 2.31 3.52
N PRO A 208 -21.84 3.08 3.46
CA PRO A 208 -23.01 2.66 2.70
C PRO A 208 -22.70 2.36 1.23
N ARG A 209 -21.94 3.23 0.56
CA ARG A 209 -21.59 3.03 -0.86
C ARG A 209 -20.70 1.80 -1.06
N LEU A 210 -19.76 1.53 -0.15
CA LEU A 210 -18.95 0.31 -0.20
C LEU A 210 -19.82 -0.95 -0.07
N LYS A 211 -20.86 -0.93 0.78
CA LYS A 211 -21.81 -2.04 0.93
C LYS A 211 -22.59 -2.27 -0.35
N GLU A 212 -23.15 -1.21 -0.95
CA GLU A 212 -23.84 -1.31 -2.24
C GLU A 212 -22.95 -1.91 -3.32
N ILE A 213 -21.70 -1.45 -3.44
CA ILE A 213 -20.74 -2.00 -4.41
C ILE A 213 -20.42 -3.47 -4.10
N SER A 214 -20.37 -3.87 -2.82
CA SER A 214 -20.14 -5.27 -2.44
C SER A 214 -21.31 -6.16 -2.85
N ASP A 215 -22.54 -5.66 -2.69
CA ASP A 215 -23.77 -6.34 -3.14
C ASP A 215 -23.83 -6.44 -4.66
N GLU A 216 -23.51 -5.35 -5.39
CA GLU A 216 -23.41 -5.31 -6.86
C GLU A 216 -22.41 -6.36 -7.41
N GLU A 217 -21.31 -6.59 -6.69
CA GLU A 217 -20.25 -7.53 -7.06
C GLU A 217 -20.47 -8.95 -6.51
N ALA A 218 -21.52 -9.17 -5.73
CA ALA A 218 -21.80 -10.40 -5.00
C ALA A 218 -20.59 -10.90 -4.17
N LYS A 219 -19.91 -9.98 -3.47
CA LYS A 219 -18.75 -10.23 -2.63
C LYS A 219 -18.94 -9.69 -1.22
N SER A 220 -18.17 -10.20 -0.26
CA SER A 220 -18.16 -9.67 1.10
C SER A 220 -17.60 -8.25 1.15
N VAL A 221 -18.13 -7.44 2.06
CA VAL A 221 -17.60 -6.10 2.36
C VAL A 221 -16.17 -6.24 2.89
N PRO A 222 -15.17 -5.57 2.30
CA PRO A 222 -13.80 -5.63 2.79
C PRO A 222 -13.67 -4.92 4.15
N GLU A 223 -12.62 -5.26 4.89
CA GLU A 223 -12.31 -4.63 6.18
C GLU A 223 -12.13 -3.11 6.05
N LEU A 224 -12.39 -2.38 7.13
CA LEU A 224 -12.32 -0.92 7.14
C LEU A 224 -11.02 -0.45 7.80
N CYS A 225 -10.12 0.13 7.01
CA CYS A 225 -8.83 0.63 7.49
C CYS A 225 -8.62 2.11 7.15
N PRO A 226 -9.47 3.05 7.59
CA PRO A 226 -9.33 4.46 7.20
C PRO A 226 -8.06 5.10 7.78
N ARG A 227 -7.38 5.93 6.96
CA ARG A 227 -6.27 6.77 7.40
C ARG A 227 -6.72 8.20 7.62
N LYS A 228 -6.58 8.68 8.85
CA LYS A 228 -6.89 10.05 9.25
C LYS A 228 -5.69 10.70 9.93
N THR A 229 -5.47 11.98 9.64
CA THR A 229 -4.54 12.81 10.42
C THR A 229 -5.22 13.18 11.74
N THR A 230 -4.59 12.82 12.85
CA THR A 230 -5.03 13.22 14.19
C THR A 230 -3.98 14.15 14.76
N PRO A 231 -4.33 15.38 15.16
CA PRO A 231 -3.37 16.24 15.81
C PRO A 231 -3.03 15.71 17.20
N VAL A 232 -1.73 15.55 17.46
CA VAL A 232 -1.21 15.31 18.79
C VAL A 232 -1.08 16.69 19.43
N ASN A 233 -1.87 16.97 20.49
CA ASN A 233 -1.92 18.22 21.28
C ASN A 233 -2.97 19.28 20.92
N GLY A 234 -4.05 18.95 20.18
CA GLY A 234 -5.15 19.91 19.95
C GLY A 234 -4.79 21.13 19.09
N LEU A 235 -3.60 21.15 18.48
CA LEU A 235 -3.22 22.11 17.46
C LEU A 235 -3.87 21.71 16.12
N PRO A 236 -4.42 22.63 15.33
CA PRO A 236 -5.06 22.28 14.05
C PRO A 236 -4.07 21.58 13.11
N SER A 237 -4.54 20.57 12.37
CA SER A 237 -3.73 19.93 11.34
C SER A 237 -3.61 20.87 10.13
N ASN A 238 -2.43 21.45 9.90
CA ASN A 238 -2.16 22.34 8.76
C ASN A 238 -2.07 21.61 7.39
N ARG A 239 -2.84 20.53 7.18
CA ARG A 239 -2.86 19.80 5.91
C ARG A 239 -4.31 19.49 5.54
N GLU A 240 -4.91 20.40 4.80
CA GLU A 240 -6.06 20.14 3.92
C GLU A 240 -5.57 19.41 2.64
#